data_AF-Q9ATJ0-F1
#
_entry.id   AF-Q9ATJ0-F1
#
_cell.length_a   1.000
_cell.length_b   1.000
_cell.length_c   1.000
_cell.angle_alpha   90.00
_cell.angle_beta   90.00
_cell.angle_gamma   90.00
#
_symmetry.space_group_name_H-M   'P 1'
#
loop_
_entity.id
_entity.type
_entity.pdbx_description
1 polymer ?
#
loop_
_entity_poly.entity_id
_entity_poly.type
_entity_poly.pdbx_seq_one_letter_code
_entity_poly.pdbx_strand_id
1 'polypeptide(L)'
;MAFALRTGVAPSVLPRGQSRRQMVCRAGKFDEELMKTARTIASPGRGILAMDESNATVGKRLDSIGLENSEANRQAYREMLVSTKGLGQYISGAILFEETLYQSGSNGKRMTDILVENGIVPGIKVDKGLAPLANSNNEQWAMGLDGLDTRCAEYYKTGARFAKWRSVVSIPNGPSPIAVRETAYGLARYAAICQNNGLVPIVEPEILLDGDHDINRCLAVFEDVWAETFKYLADNKVLFEGILLKPSMVTPGAESPARATPQQVAEMTLIGLKRRVPPAVPGIMFLSGGQSELEATLNLQEMNPPNPTLGQVSFLLTPVPCRTPC
;
A
#
# COMPACT_ATOMS: atom_id res chain seq x y z
N MET A 1 6.29 -63.29 -64.31
CA MET A 1 6.93 -63.35 -62.98
C MET A 1 6.39 -62.20 -62.15
N ALA A 2 5.57 -62.50 -61.15
CA ALA A 2 5.06 -61.53 -60.20
C ALA A 2 6.06 -61.36 -59.04
N PHE A 3 6.34 -60.12 -58.65
CA PHE A 3 6.94 -59.80 -57.35
C PHE A 3 6.10 -58.71 -56.68
N ALA A 4 5.45 -59.09 -55.59
CA ALA A 4 4.59 -58.24 -54.77
C ALA A 4 5.44 -57.39 -53.82
N LEU A 5 5.19 -56.08 -53.83
CA LEU A 5 5.73 -55.13 -52.85
C LEU A 5 4.88 -55.21 -51.57
N ARG A 6 5.49 -55.67 -50.46
CA ARG A 6 4.88 -55.63 -49.13
C ARG A 6 4.94 -54.20 -48.60
N THR A 7 3.78 -53.58 -48.41
CA THR A 7 3.61 -52.33 -47.66
C THR A 7 3.75 -52.62 -46.16
N GLY A 8 4.78 -52.06 -45.52
CA GLY A 8 4.95 -52.09 -44.07
C GLY A 8 3.93 -51.17 -43.39
N VAL A 9 3.15 -51.72 -42.45
CA VAL A 9 2.24 -50.97 -41.59
C VAL A 9 3.06 -50.31 -40.48
N ALA A 10 3.03 -48.99 -40.40
CA ALA A 10 3.60 -48.24 -39.28
C ALA A 10 2.78 -48.50 -38.00
N PRO A 11 3.41 -48.66 -36.82
CA PRO A 11 2.69 -48.88 -35.58
C PRO A 11 1.87 -47.65 -35.19
N SER A 12 0.59 -47.86 -34.87
CA SER A 12 -0.34 -46.84 -34.43
C SER A 12 0.12 -46.25 -33.08
N VAL A 13 0.47 -44.96 -33.09
CA VAL A 13 0.68 -44.19 -31.85
C VAL A 13 -0.69 -43.96 -31.21
N LEU A 14 -0.98 -44.65 -30.11
CA LEU A 14 -2.15 -44.36 -29.29
C LEU A 14 -2.02 -42.95 -28.70
N PRO A 15 -3.09 -42.13 -28.72
CA PRO A 15 -3.03 -40.79 -28.14
C PRO A 15 -2.84 -40.91 -26.63
N ARG A 16 -1.74 -40.36 -26.11
CA ARG A 16 -1.54 -40.17 -24.66
C ARG A 16 -2.75 -39.41 -24.13
N GLY A 17 -3.52 -40.05 -23.26
CA GLY A 17 -4.64 -39.41 -22.57
C GLY A 17 -4.16 -38.12 -21.91
N GLN A 18 -4.62 -36.98 -22.42
CA GLN A 18 -4.50 -35.71 -21.73
C GLN A 18 -5.36 -35.81 -20.48
N SER A 19 -4.75 -36.13 -19.35
CA SER A 19 -5.33 -35.82 -18.05
C SER A 19 -5.59 -34.32 -18.05
N ARG A 20 -6.86 -33.92 -18.22
CA ARG A 20 -7.31 -32.57 -17.90
C ARG A 20 -6.99 -32.40 -16.42
N ARG A 21 -5.86 -31.76 -16.11
CA ARG A 21 -5.60 -31.24 -14.77
C ARG A 21 -6.76 -30.31 -14.48
N GLN A 22 -7.70 -30.77 -13.68
CA GLN A 22 -8.78 -29.96 -13.19
C GLN A 22 -8.11 -28.85 -12.38
N MET A 23 -8.09 -27.64 -12.95
CA MET A 23 -7.56 -26.47 -12.28
C MET A 23 -8.50 -26.19 -11.11
N VAL A 24 -8.17 -26.72 -9.94
CA VAL A 24 -8.88 -26.39 -8.70
C VAL A 24 -8.44 -24.99 -8.30
N CYS A 25 -9.11 -23.97 -8.82
CA CYS A 25 -9.06 -22.62 -8.26
C CYS A 25 -9.74 -22.69 -6.89
N ARG A 26 -8.95 -22.87 -5.83
CA ARG A 26 -9.47 -22.83 -4.46
C ARG A 26 -9.55 -21.36 -4.05
N ALA A 27 -10.75 -20.78 -4.09
CA ALA A 27 -11.00 -19.47 -3.50
C ALA A 27 -10.69 -19.54 -1.99
N GLY A 28 -9.86 -18.61 -1.52
CA GLY A 28 -9.60 -18.40 -0.11
C GLY A 28 -10.86 -17.93 0.62
N LYS A 29 -10.88 -18.10 1.95
CA LYS A 29 -12.03 -17.81 2.81
C LYS A 29 -12.57 -16.38 2.64
N PHE A 30 -11.70 -15.43 2.37
CA PHE A 30 -12.01 -14.00 2.34
C PHE A 30 -11.88 -13.37 0.95
N ASP A 31 -11.56 -14.12 -0.11
CA ASP A 31 -11.16 -13.56 -1.41
C ASP A 31 -12.20 -12.58 -1.98
N GLU A 32 -13.47 -12.95 -1.99
CA GLU A 32 -14.55 -12.08 -2.48
C GLU A 32 -14.71 -10.80 -1.64
N GLU A 33 -14.59 -10.92 -0.31
CA GLU A 33 -14.65 -9.78 0.61
C GLU A 33 -13.46 -8.84 0.43
N LEU A 34 -12.25 -9.39 0.27
CA LEU A 34 -11.03 -8.64 0.01
C LEU A 34 -11.14 -7.86 -1.29
N MET A 35 -11.57 -8.50 -2.37
CA MET A 35 -11.77 -7.84 -3.67
C MET A 35 -12.81 -6.72 -3.59
N LYS A 36 -13.93 -6.96 -2.91
CA LYS A 36 -14.98 -5.96 -2.72
C LYS A 36 -14.48 -4.77 -1.90
N THR A 37 -13.76 -5.03 -0.82
CA THR A 37 -13.19 -4.00 0.06
C THR A 37 -12.15 -3.16 -0.68
N ALA A 38 -11.21 -3.81 -1.38
CA ALA A 38 -10.17 -3.11 -2.14
C ALA A 38 -10.77 -2.20 -3.23
N ARG A 39 -11.78 -2.65 -3.97
CA ARG A 39 -12.53 -1.83 -4.94
C ARG A 39 -13.33 -0.70 -4.29
N THR A 40 -13.89 -0.92 -3.10
CA THR A 40 -14.62 0.11 -2.36
C THR A 40 -13.69 1.24 -1.93
N ILE A 41 -12.49 0.89 -1.47
CA ILE A 41 -11.45 1.87 -1.10
C ILE A 41 -10.93 2.56 -2.38
N ALA A 42 -10.66 1.80 -3.44
CA ALA A 42 -10.27 2.31 -4.76
C ALA A 42 -11.48 2.71 -5.61
N SER A 43 -12.42 3.47 -5.05
CA SER A 43 -13.57 3.99 -5.78
C SER A 43 -13.29 5.40 -6.34
N PRO A 44 -13.75 5.76 -7.56
CA PRO A 44 -13.38 7.01 -8.21
C PRO A 44 -13.69 8.25 -7.37
N GLY A 45 -12.80 9.25 -7.43
CA GLY A 45 -12.97 10.51 -6.70
C GLY A 45 -12.74 10.44 -5.19
N ARG A 46 -12.37 9.27 -4.64
CA ARG A 46 -12.05 9.09 -3.22
C ARG A 46 -10.64 8.58 -2.99
N GLY A 47 -10.07 8.94 -1.84
CA GLY A 47 -8.76 8.51 -1.36
C GLY A 47 -8.79 7.97 0.07
N ILE A 48 -7.60 7.76 0.63
CA ILE A 48 -7.44 7.27 2.01
C ILE A 48 -6.94 8.40 2.92
N LEU A 49 -7.55 8.53 4.11
CA LEU A 49 -7.05 9.37 5.19
C LEU A 49 -6.07 8.56 6.05
N ALA A 50 -4.80 8.94 6.09
CA ALA A 50 -3.83 8.31 6.99
C ALA A 50 -3.76 9.06 8.32
N MET A 51 -4.44 8.55 9.34
CA MET A 51 -4.43 9.08 10.70
C MET A 51 -3.83 8.05 11.69
N ASP A 52 -2.88 7.27 11.20
CA ASP A 52 -2.20 6.19 11.90
C ASP A 52 -0.85 6.60 12.51
N GLU A 53 -0.69 7.90 12.79
CA GLU A 53 0.48 8.37 13.52
C GLU A 53 0.53 7.69 14.89
N SER A 54 1.70 7.12 15.23
CA SER A 54 1.95 6.59 16.56
C SER A 54 1.92 7.72 17.60
N ASN A 55 1.81 7.37 18.88
CA ASN A 55 1.81 8.35 19.98
C ASN A 55 3.04 9.29 19.93
N ALA A 56 4.20 8.79 19.50
CA ALA A 56 5.39 9.62 19.31
C ALA A 56 5.27 10.56 18.11
N THR A 57 4.74 10.09 16.98
CA THR A 57 4.60 10.89 15.75
C THR A 57 3.52 11.97 15.90
N VAL A 58 2.36 11.63 16.46
CA VAL A 58 1.29 12.62 16.71
C VAL A 58 1.71 13.64 17.78
N GLY A 59 2.52 13.24 18.76
CA GLY A 59 3.10 14.16 19.73
C GLY A 59 3.86 15.31 19.05
N LYS A 60 4.77 15.00 18.12
CA LYS A 60 5.48 16.02 17.34
C LYS A 60 4.54 16.96 16.57
N ARG A 61 3.39 16.47 16.09
CA ARG A 61 2.39 17.28 15.39
C ARG A 61 1.66 18.22 16.35
N LEU A 62 1.24 17.72 17.51
CA LEU A 62 0.61 18.51 18.57
C LEU A 62 1.58 19.57 19.13
N ASP A 63 2.82 19.20 19.39
CA ASP A 63 3.86 20.11 19.87
C ASP A 63 4.07 21.28 18.89
N SER A 64 3.98 21.01 17.57
CA SER A 64 4.15 22.03 16.53
C SER A 64 3.08 23.12 16.51
N ILE A 65 1.96 22.90 17.21
CA ILE A 65 0.87 23.86 17.43
C ILE A 65 0.72 24.23 18.91
N GLY A 66 1.67 23.85 19.76
CA GLY A 66 1.69 24.19 21.18
C GLY A 66 0.72 23.38 22.05
N LEU A 67 0.27 22.20 21.61
CA LEU A 67 -0.58 21.31 22.39
C LEU A 67 0.22 20.15 23.02
N GLU A 68 -0.12 19.81 24.25
CA GLU A 68 0.46 18.65 24.95
C GLU A 68 0.03 17.32 24.29
N ASN A 69 0.95 16.35 24.25
CA ASN A 69 0.67 14.98 23.82
C ASN A 69 -0.06 14.14 24.89
N SER A 70 -1.27 14.56 25.28
CA SER A 70 -2.15 13.80 26.16
C SER A 70 -3.10 12.88 25.37
N GLU A 71 -3.59 11.82 26.01
CA GLU A 71 -4.58 10.92 25.37
C GLU A 71 -5.85 11.69 24.96
N ALA A 72 -6.34 12.59 25.81
CA ALA A 72 -7.49 13.42 25.52
C ALA A 72 -7.29 14.29 24.26
N ASN A 73 -6.10 14.90 24.08
CA ASN A 73 -5.80 15.70 22.89
C ASN A 73 -5.70 14.83 21.63
N ARG A 74 -5.10 13.64 21.73
CA ARG A 74 -5.07 12.68 20.61
C ARG A 74 -6.48 12.24 20.22
N GLN A 75 -7.30 11.86 21.20
CA GLN A 75 -8.68 11.43 21.00
C GLN A 75 -9.53 12.55 20.39
N ALA A 76 -9.47 13.77 20.92
CA ALA A 76 -10.17 14.94 20.37
C ALA A 76 -9.73 15.27 18.94
N TYR A 77 -8.42 15.18 18.64
CA TYR A 77 -7.91 15.39 17.28
C TYR A 77 -8.46 14.33 16.31
N ARG A 78 -8.47 13.06 16.70
CA ARG A 78 -9.05 11.98 15.86
C ARG A 78 -10.55 12.11 15.70
N GLU A 79 -11.26 12.46 16.76
CA GLU A 79 -12.71 12.69 16.72
C GLU A 79 -13.06 13.81 15.75
N MET A 80 -12.34 14.95 15.81
CA MET A 80 -12.51 16.07 14.89
C MET A 80 -12.36 15.63 13.43
N LEU A 81 -11.34 14.82 13.12
CA LEU A 81 -11.13 14.30 11.77
C LEU A 81 -12.31 13.42 11.33
N VAL A 82 -12.64 12.37 12.08
CA VAL A 82 -13.64 11.37 11.65
C VAL A 82 -15.08 11.87 11.71
N SER A 83 -15.38 12.88 12.54
CA SER A 83 -16.71 13.48 12.66
C SER A 83 -16.98 14.59 11.64
N THR A 84 -16.01 14.91 10.77
CA THR A 84 -16.17 15.92 9.73
C THR A 84 -17.32 15.54 8.78
N LYS A 85 -18.35 16.38 8.73
CA LYS A 85 -19.54 16.15 7.90
C LYS A 85 -19.17 16.11 6.42
N GLY A 86 -19.63 15.09 5.72
CA GLY A 86 -19.39 14.94 4.28
C GLY A 86 -18.02 14.37 3.92
N LEU A 87 -17.17 14.01 4.89
CA LEU A 87 -15.84 13.45 4.65
C LEU A 87 -15.87 12.23 3.72
N GLY A 88 -16.87 11.36 3.86
CA GLY A 88 -17.05 10.15 3.06
C GLY A 88 -17.28 10.39 1.55
N GLN A 89 -17.55 11.63 1.14
CA GLN A 89 -17.62 12.00 -0.29
C GLN A 89 -16.25 11.93 -0.97
N TYR A 90 -15.17 12.15 -0.21
CA TYR A 90 -13.80 12.23 -0.71
C TYR A 90 -12.87 11.18 -0.09
N ILE A 91 -13.25 10.60 1.05
CA ILE A 91 -12.47 9.58 1.74
C ILE A 91 -13.24 8.26 1.70
N SER A 92 -12.58 7.20 1.25
CA SER A 92 -13.14 5.85 1.16
C SER A 92 -12.59 4.93 2.25
N GLY A 93 -11.41 5.24 2.81
CA GLY A 93 -10.81 4.51 3.91
C GLY A 93 -10.03 5.42 4.86
N ALA A 94 -9.93 5.04 6.13
CA ALA A 94 -9.12 5.74 7.12
C ALA A 94 -8.19 4.76 7.86
N ILE A 95 -6.89 5.03 7.86
CA ILE A 95 -5.90 4.21 8.56
C ILE A 95 -5.78 4.71 9.99
N LEU A 96 -5.97 3.82 10.95
CA LEU A 96 -5.93 4.09 12.37
C LEU A 96 -4.63 3.58 12.99
N PHE A 97 -4.23 4.23 14.08
CA PHE A 97 -3.31 3.63 15.04
C PHE A 97 -4.10 2.76 16.04
N GLU A 98 -3.44 1.81 16.69
CA GLU A 98 -4.09 0.84 17.57
C GLU A 98 -4.87 1.52 18.72
N GLU A 99 -4.32 2.59 19.32
CA GLU A 99 -5.02 3.39 20.33
C GLU A 99 -6.36 3.92 19.80
N THR A 100 -6.39 4.44 18.58
CA THR A 100 -7.61 5.00 17.97
C THR A 100 -8.63 3.94 17.57
N LEU A 101 -8.18 2.73 17.20
CA LEU A 101 -9.07 1.62 16.84
C LEU A 101 -9.99 1.22 18.00
N TYR A 102 -9.48 1.27 19.23
CA TYR A 102 -10.20 0.92 20.46
C TYR A 102 -10.78 2.14 21.20
N GLN A 103 -10.47 3.37 20.77
CA GLN A 103 -11.02 4.58 21.37
C GLN A 103 -12.47 4.84 20.96
N SER A 104 -13.16 5.54 21.87
CA SER A 104 -14.46 6.15 21.62
C SER A 104 -14.34 7.66 21.60
N GLY A 105 -15.20 8.32 20.82
CA GLY A 105 -15.37 9.76 20.85
C GLY A 105 -16.05 10.24 22.14
N SER A 106 -16.11 11.55 22.30
CA SER A 106 -16.74 12.25 23.43
C SER A 106 -18.21 11.86 23.67
N ASN A 107 -18.92 11.44 22.61
CA ASN A 107 -20.30 10.97 22.67
C ASN A 107 -20.45 9.46 22.98
N GLY A 108 -19.36 8.77 23.29
CA GLY A 108 -19.34 7.33 23.60
C GLY A 108 -19.42 6.39 22.39
N LYS A 109 -19.55 6.91 21.16
CA LYS A 109 -19.44 6.08 19.95
C LYS A 109 -17.99 5.71 19.67
N ARG A 110 -17.74 4.50 19.18
CA ARG A 110 -16.41 4.10 18.74
C ARG A 110 -16.00 4.88 17.50
N MET A 111 -14.71 5.22 17.38
CA MET A 111 -14.18 5.91 16.18
C MET A 111 -14.46 5.14 14.89
N THR A 112 -14.40 3.81 14.97
CA THR A 112 -14.72 2.89 13.86
C THR A 112 -16.18 2.97 13.42
N ASP A 113 -17.11 3.13 14.35
CA ASP A 113 -18.54 3.24 14.02
C ASP A 113 -18.83 4.56 13.33
N ILE A 114 -18.21 5.66 13.79
CA ILE A 114 -18.32 6.98 13.15
C ILE A 114 -17.83 6.93 11.69
N LEU A 115 -16.72 6.24 11.43
CA LEU A 115 -16.20 6.06 10.07
C LEU A 115 -17.19 5.28 9.18
N VAL A 116 -17.72 4.16 9.69
CA VAL A 116 -18.67 3.33 8.95
C VAL A 116 -19.97 4.08 8.65
N GLU A 117 -20.49 4.85 9.61
CA GLU A 117 -21.67 5.71 9.41
C GLU A 117 -21.44 6.76 8.31
N ASN A 118 -20.20 7.22 8.12
CA ASN A 118 -19.79 8.12 7.04
C ASN A 118 -19.44 7.41 5.73
N GLY A 119 -19.59 6.08 5.64
CA GLY A 119 -19.23 5.31 4.44
C GLY A 119 -17.72 5.19 4.21
N ILE A 120 -16.92 5.33 5.27
CA ILE A 120 -15.47 5.22 5.27
C ILE A 120 -15.07 3.87 5.88
N VAL A 121 -14.27 3.10 5.15
CA VAL A 121 -13.77 1.81 5.62
C VAL A 121 -12.69 2.04 6.70
N PRO A 122 -12.77 1.40 7.89
CA PRO A 122 -11.68 1.47 8.86
C PRO A 122 -10.51 0.55 8.50
N GLY A 123 -9.29 1.05 8.66
CA GLY A 123 -8.06 0.28 8.50
C GLY A 123 -7.10 0.47 9.66
N ILE A 124 -6.08 -0.37 9.73
CA ILE A 124 -5.17 -0.43 10.88
C ILE A 124 -3.70 -0.50 10.44
N LYS A 125 -2.83 0.29 11.05
CA LYS A 125 -1.38 0.11 10.94
C LYS A 125 -0.93 -1.10 11.78
N VAL A 126 -0.21 -2.04 11.16
CA VAL A 126 0.18 -3.29 11.83
C VAL A 126 1.68 -3.57 11.90
N ASP A 127 2.49 -2.76 11.21
CA ASP A 127 3.95 -2.75 11.40
C ASP A 127 4.32 -2.19 12.79
N LYS A 128 5.43 -2.68 13.34
CA LYS A 128 5.99 -2.24 14.63
C LYS A 128 7.18 -1.30 14.44
N GLY A 129 7.17 -0.52 13.36
CA GLY A 129 8.23 0.43 13.03
C GLY A 129 9.45 -0.21 12.38
N LEU A 130 10.49 0.61 12.25
CA LEU A 130 11.72 0.29 11.52
C LEU A 130 12.86 0.00 12.49
N ALA A 131 13.74 -0.93 12.12
CA ALA A 131 14.99 -1.22 12.80
C ALA A 131 16.17 -1.12 11.82
N PRO A 132 17.39 -0.79 12.29
CA PRO A 132 18.58 -0.84 11.47
C PRO A 132 18.81 -2.24 10.88
N LEU A 133 19.14 -2.30 9.60
CA LEU A 133 19.57 -3.53 8.96
C LEU A 133 21.03 -3.79 9.34
N ALA A 134 21.31 -4.95 9.93
CA ALA A 134 22.64 -5.29 10.41
C ALA A 134 23.65 -5.34 9.26
N ASN A 135 24.86 -4.83 9.51
CA ASN A 135 25.95 -4.78 8.52
C ASN A 135 25.58 -4.05 7.21
N SER A 136 24.68 -3.07 7.29
CA SER A 136 24.30 -2.21 6.18
C SER A 136 24.79 -0.77 6.39
N ASN A 137 24.70 0.06 5.35
CA ASN A 137 25.04 1.48 5.42
C ASN A 137 23.86 2.30 5.98
N ASN A 138 23.44 2.05 7.22
CA ASN A 138 22.25 2.68 7.83
C ASN A 138 20.95 2.45 7.03
N GLU A 139 20.84 1.29 6.37
CA GLU A 139 19.58 0.84 5.79
C GLU A 139 18.69 0.28 6.91
N GLN A 140 17.39 0.13 6.64
CA GLN A 140 16.40 -0.25 7.66
C GLN A 140 15.49 -1.37 7.15
N TRP A 141 14.90 -2.11 8.07
CA TRP A 141 13.86 -3.10 7.80
C TRP A 141 12.68 -2.90 8.74
N ALA A 142 11.49 -3.33 8.31
CA ALA A 142 10.26 -3.17 9.07
C ALA A 142 9.96 -4.40 9.93
N MET A 143 9.64 -4.16 11.20
CA MET A 143 9.32 -5.21 12.18
C MET A 143 7.82 -5.43 12.30
N GLY A 144 7.42 -6.57 12.89
CA GLY A 144 6.03 -6.79 13.34
C GLY A 144 5.38 -8.11 12.91
N LEU A 145 6.10 -9.00 12.21
CA LEU A 145 5.52 -10.26 11.72
C LEU A 145 5.18 -11.21 12.88
N ASP A 146 5.94 -11.16 13.96
CA ASP A 146 5.68 -11.96 15.16
C ASP A 146 4.31 -11.60 15.76
N GLY A 147 3.45 -12.63 15.86
CA GLY A 147 2.06 -12.51 16.32
C GLY A 147 1.14 -11.71 15.40
N LEU A 148 1.55 -11.39 14.16
CA LEU A 148 0.73 -10.61 13.23
C LEU A 148 -0.61 -11.29 12.92
N ASP A 149 -0.60 -12.61 12.74
CA ASP A 149 -1.80 -13.41 12.44
C ASP A 149 -2.90 -13.21 13.50
N THR A 150 -2.54 -13.40 14.78
CA THR A 150 -3.45 -13.18 15.90
C THR A 150 -3.94 -11.74 15.97
N ARG A 151 -3.05 -10.75 15.77
CA ARG A 151 -3.46 -9.33 15.78
C ARG A 151 -4.42 -9.01 14.64
N CYS A 152 -4.17 -9.51 13.42
CA CYS A 152 -5.07 -9.31 12.29
C CYS A 152 -6.46 -9.90 12.55
N ALA A 153 -6.54 -11.11 13.12
CA ALA A 153 -7.80 -11.72 13.51
C ALA A 153 -8.59 -10.86 14.52
N GLU A 154 -7.90 -10.28 15.52
CA GLU A 154 -8.54 -9.37 16.48
C GLU A 154 -8.96 -8.04 15.85
N TYR A 155 -8.11 -7.40 15.03
CA TYR A 155 -8.46 -6.16 14.35
C TYR A 155 -9.66 -6.30 13.41
N TYR A 156 -9.79 -7.45 12.74
CA TYR A 156 -10.95 -7.76 11.92
C TYR A 156 -12.25 -7.79 12.75
N LYS A 157 -12.23 -8.41 13.94
CA LYS A 157 -13.36 -8.41 14.89
C LYS A 157 -13.69 -7.01 15.39
N THR A 158 -12.67 -6.17 15.58
CA THR A 158 -12.84 -4.75 15.95
C THR A 158 -13.27 -3.88 14.76
N GLY A 159 -13.52 -4.44 13.58
CA GLY A 159 -14.13 -3.71 12.45
C GLY A 159 -13.15 -3.14 11.43
N ALA A 160 -11.84 -3.35 11.60
CA ALA A 160 -10.89 -3.06 10.53
C ALA A 160 -11.15 -4.00 9.34
N ARG A 161 -10.98 -3.49 8.12
CA ARG A 161 -11.13 -4.26 6.86
C ARG A 161 -9.92 -4.16 5.93
N PHE A 162 -8.97 -3.31 6.27
CA PHE A 162 -7.68 -3.26 5.60
C PHE A 162 -6.58 -2.96 6.61
N ALA A 163 -5.36 -3.30 6.24
CA ALA A 163 -4.17 -3.09 7.05
C ALA A 163 -3.15 -2.26 6.27
N LYS A 164 -2.20 -1.67 6.98
CA LYS A 164 -1.07 -0.96 6.40
C LYS A 164 0.24 -1.41 7.03
N TRP A 165 1.26 -1.62 6.21
CA TRP A 165 2.62 -1.93 6.63
C TRP A 165 3.62 -1.08 5.86
N ARG A 166 4.35 -0.22 6.56
CA ARG A 166 5.37 0.64 5.97
C ARG A 166 6.75 -0.01 6.03
N SER A 167 7.36 -0.25 4.86
CA SER A 167 8.78 -0.55 4.70
C SER A 167 9.46 0.62 3.99
N VAL A 168 10.79 0.75 4.14
CA VAL A 168 11.54 1.85 3.53
C VAL A 168 12.75 1.35 2.75
N VAL A 169 13.06 2.05 1.67
CA VAL A 169 14.24 1.86 0.84
C VAL A 169 14.93 3.22 0.69
N SER A 170 16.22 3.29 0.99
CA SER A 170 16.98 4.54 0.95
C SER A 170 17.91 4.57 -0.25
N ILE A 171 17.86 5.66 -1.03
CA ILE A 171 18.79 5.95 -2.13
C ILE A 171 20.13 6.54 -1.63
N PRO A 172 20.20 7.44 -0.63
CA PRO A 172 21.50 7.94 -0.17
C PRO A 172 22.29 6.87 0.60
N ASN A 173 21.59 5.95 1.26
CA ASN A 173 22.21 4.85 2.01
C ASN A 173 22.38 3.58 1.18
N GLY A 174 21.76 3.50 -0.01
CA GLY A 174 21.65 2.30 -0.83
C GLY A 174 20.83 2.54 -2.12
N PRO A 175 20.01 1.61 -2.61
CA PRO A 175 19.60 0.42 -1.91
C PRO A 175 20.51 -0.76 -2.22
N SER A 176 20.99 -1.42 -1.18
CA SER A 176 21.65 -2.71 -1.33
C SER A 176 20.63 -3.78 -1.76
N PRO A 177 21.06 -4.83 -2.49
CA PRO A 177 20.17 -5.93 -2.85
C PRO A 177 19.49 -6.59 -1.64
N ILE A 178 20.14 -6.58 -0.46
CA ILE A 178 19.57 -7.15 0.75
C ILE A 178 18.46 -6.28 1.33
N ALA A 179 18.59 -4.94 1.30
CA ALA A 179 17.55 -4.03 1.77
C ALA A 179 16.29 -4.07 0.88
N VAL A 180 16.48 -4.14 -0.45
CA VAL A 180 15.37 -4.32 -1.40
C VAL A 180 14.66 -5.65 -1.15
N ARG A 181 15.42 -6.75 -1.03
CA ARG A 181 14.87 -8.07 -0.74
C ARG A 181 14.12 -8.12 0.58
N GLU A 182 14.70 -7.58 1.65
CA GLU A 182 14.08 -7.61 2.98
C GLU A 182 12.77 -6.81 2.98
N THR A 183 12.76 -5.65 2.33
CA THR A 183 11.55 -4.85 2.13
C THR A 183 10.47 -5.65 1.39
N ALA A 184 10.81 -6.22 0.24
CA ALA A 184 9.88 -6.95 -0.61
C ALA A 184 9.35 -8.23 0.07
N TYR A 185 10.24 -9.00 0.69
CA TYR A 185 9.89 -10.26 1.35
C TYR A 185 9.07 -10.03 2.62
N GLY A 186 9.42 -9.00 3.42
CA GLY A 186 8.64 -8.60 4.59
C GLY A 186 7.21 -8.21 4.22
N LEU A 187 7.05 -7.37 3.19
CA LEU A 187 5.74 -6.96 2.66
C LEU A 187 4.92 -8.14 2.14
N ALA A 188 5.56 -9.11 1.46
CA ALA A 188 4.87 -10.28 0.96
C ALA A 188 4.33 -11.19 2.07
N ARG A 189 5.13 -11.43 3.12
CA ARG A 189 4.68 -12.19 4.30
C ARG A 189 3.54 -11.48 5.02
N TYR A 190 3.68 -10.17 5.23
CA TYR A 190 2.63 -9.33 5.81
C TYR A 190 1.32 -9.44 5.01
N ALA A 191 1.38 -9.27 3.69
CA ALA A 191 0.19 -9.26 2.84
C ALA A 191 -0.55 -10.60 2.88
N ALA A 192 0.16 -11.72 2.80
CA ALA A 192 -0.43 -13.05 2.89
C ALA A 192 -1.12 -13.29 4.25
N ILE A 193 -0.49 -12.88 5.35
CA ILE A 193 -1.08 -12.99 6.70
C ILE A 193 -2.35 -12.14 6.82
N CYS A 194 -2.36 -10.92 6.30
CA CYS A 194 -3.54 -10.06 6.32
C CYS A 194 -4.71 -10.67 5.53
N GLN A 195 -4.45 -11.18 4.32
CA GLN A 195 -5.50 -11.79 3.49
C GLN A 195 -6.09 -13.05 4.15
N ASN A 196 -5.26 -13.87 4.80
CA ASN A 196 -5.73 -15.03 5.57
C ASN A 196 -6.67 -14.65 6.73
N ASN A 197 -6.63 -13.41 7.18
CA ASN A 197 -7.42 -12.87 8.28
C ASN A 197 -8.49 -11.85 7.83
N GLY A 198 -8.76 -11.74 6.52
CA GLY A 198 -9.83 -10.89 5.99
C GLY A 198 -9.51 -9.39 5.94
N LEU A 199 -8.24 -9.02 6.00
CA LEU A 199 -7.78 -7.63 5.86
C LEU A 199 -7.11 -7.43 4.51
N VAL A 200 -7.57 -6.44 3.73
CA VAL A 200 -6.88 -5.99 2.50
C VAL A 200 -5.52 -5.38 2.91
N PRO A 201 -4.37 -5.88 2.44
CA PRO A 201 -3.09 -5.29 2.75
C PRO A 201 -2.77 -4.10 1.83
N ILE A 202 -2.40 -2.97 2.43
CA ILE A 202 -1.73 -1.86 1.73
C ILE A 202 -0.23 -2.15 1.74
N VAL A 203 0.33 -2.39 0.55
CA VAL A 203 1.74 -2.67 0.33
C VAL A 203 2.50 -1.36 0.12
N GLU A 204 3.32 -0.95 1.09
CA GLU A 204 4.04 0.33 1.12
C GLU A 204 5.57 0.11 1.17
N PRO A 205 6.23 -0.13 0.02
CA PRO A 205 7.67 -0.04 -0.12
C PRO A 205 8.05 1.42 -0.42
N GLU A 206 8.13 2.25 0.61
CA GLU A 206 8.45 3.68 0.44
C GLU A 206 9.91 3.86 0.06
N ILE A 207 10.17 4.43 -1.11
CA ILE A 207 11.50 4.93 -1.47
C ILE A 207 11.62 6.34 -0.89
N LEU A 208 12.59 6.52 0.00
CA LEU A 208 12.79 7.77 0.73
C LEU A 208 13.18 8.91 -0.20
N LEU A 209 12.69 10.11 0.13
CA LEU A 209 12.94 11.33 -0.62
C LEU A 209 14.37 11.89 -0.38
N ASP A 210 15.02 11.48 0.71
CA ASP A 210 16.33 12.00 1.13
C ASP A 210 17.43 11.84 0.05
N GLY A 211 18.39 12.76 0.05
CA GLY A 211 19.55 12.78 -0.85
C GLY A 211 19.41 13.71 -2.07
N ASP A 212 20.43 13.71 -2.93
CA ASP A 212 20.63 14.63 -4.05
C ASP A 212 20.38 14.00 -5.44
N HIS A 213 19.91 12.76 -5.45
CA HIS A 213 19.69 11.95 -6.65
C HIS A 213 18.71 12.60 -7.64
N ASP A 214 18.91 12.33 -8.93
CA ASP A 214 17.98 12.77 -9.97
C ASP A 214 16.74 11.86 -10.09
N ILE A 215 15.76 12.32 -10.86
CA ILE A 215 14.50 11.60 -11.07
C ILE A 215 14.68 10.26 -11.80
N ASN A 216 15.72 10.12 -12.63
CA ASN A 216 16.00 8.88 -13.35
C ASN A 216 16.55 7.81 -12.41
N ARG A 217 17.40 8.21 -11.46
CA ARG A 217 17.89 7.34 -10.40
C ARG A 217 16.74 6.88 -9.51
N CYS A 218 15.81 7.78 -9.16
CA CYS A 218 14.60 7.41 -8.44
C CYS A 218 13.76 6.39 -9.24
N LEU A 219 13.56 6.59 -10.54
CA LEU A 219 12.84 5.64 -11.40
C LEU A 219 13.53 4.26 -11.44
N ALA A 220 14.85 4.22 -11.59
CA ALA A 220 15.59 2.96 -11.63
C ALA A 220 15.41 2.16 -10.34
N VAL A 221 15.53 2.83 -9.19
CA VAL A 221 15.31 2.20 -7.88
C VAL A 221 13.85 1.79 -7.69
N PHE A 222 12.90 2.62 -8.12
CA PHE A 222 11.48 2.29 -8.15
C PHE A 222 11.22 1.00 -8.90
N GLU A 223 11.81 0.86 -10.08
CA GLU A 223 11.64 -0.33 -10.90
C GLU A 223 12.18 -1.61 -10.25
N ASP A 224 13.37 -1.54 -9.65
CA ASP A 224 13.99 -2.67 -8.95
C ASP A 224 13.16 -3.11 -7.74
N VAL A 225 12.75 -2.14 -6.91
CA VAL A 225 11.97 -2.40 -5.69
C VAL A 225 10.61 -3.01 -6.02
N TRP A 226 9.90 -2.47 -7.00
CA TRP A 226 8.58 -2.98 -7.37
C TRP A 226 8.65 -4.32 -8.10
N ALA A 227 9.71 -4.59 -8.88
CA ALA A 227 9.93 -5.90 -9.48
C ALA A 227 10.09 -6.99 -8.40
N GLU A 228 10.94 -6.75 -7.40
CA GLU A 228 11.19 -7.71 -6.32
C GLU A 228 9.96 -7.85 -5.42
N THR A 229 9.25 -6.76 -5.15
CA THR A 229 7.99 -6.76 -4.38
C THR A 229 6.94 -7.67 -5.04
N PHE A 230 6.63 -7.49 -6.32
CA PHE A 230 5.63 -8.32 -7.00
C PHE A 230 6.06 -9.77 -7.17
N LYS A 231 7.36 -10.02 -7.38
CA LYS A 231 7.90 -11.38 -7.34
C LYS A 231 7.57 -12.06 -6.01
N TYR A 232 7.88 -11.43 -4.87
CA TYR A 232 7.66 -12.06 -3.58
C TYR A 232 6.19 -12.12 -3.18
N LEU A 233 5.36 -11.15 -3.59
CA LEU A 233 3.90 -11.23 -3.44
C LEU A 233 3.36 -12.47 -4.18
N ALA A 234 3.82 -12.72 -5.40
CA ALA A 234 3.44 -13.91 -6.17
C ALA A 234 3.96 -15.21 -5.52
N ASP A 235 5.21 -15.25 -5.07
CA ASP A 235 5.81 -16.41 -4.40
C ASP A 235 5.05 -16.77 -3.11
N ASN A 236 4.49 -15.77 -2.40
CA ASN A 236 3.65 -15.94 -1.21
C ASN A 236 2.16 -16.13 -1.54
N LYS A 237 1.79 -16.24 -2.83
CA LYS A 237 0.43 -16.48 -3.32
C LYS A 237 -0.58 -15.41 -2.88
N VAL A 238 -0.13 -14.16 -2.79
CA VAL A 238 -1.00 -13.02 -2.48
C VAL A 238 -1.97 -12.77 -3.64
N LEU A 239 -3.25 -12.60 -3.33
CA LEU A 239 -4.30 -12.27 -4.30
C LEU A 239 -4.20 -10.79 -4.69
N PHE A 240 -3.80 -10.48 -5.92
CA PHE A 240 -3.54 -9.09 -6.35
C PHE A 240 -4.82 -8.25 -6.46
N GLU A 241 -5.95 -8.87 -6.75
CA GLU A 241 -7.26 -8.21 -6.78
C GLU A 241 -7.73 -7.76 -5.38
N GLY A 242 -7.10 -8.32 -4.33
CA GLY A 242 -7.37 -8.05 -2.92
C GLY A 242 -6.24 -7.31 -2.21
N ILE A 243 -5.39 -6.55 -2.92
CA ILE A 243 -4.39 -5.64 -2.33
C ILE A 243 -4.64 -4.19 -2.75
N LEU A 244 -3.97 -3.27 -2.07
CA LEU A 244 -3.78 -1.89 -2.50
C LEU A 244 -2.30 -1.55 -2.44
N LEU A 245 -1.83 -0.65 -3.29
CA LEU A 245 -0.45 -0.19 -3.27
C LEU A 245 -0.35 1.19 -2.67
N LYS A 246 0.76 1.47 -1.98
CA LYS A 246 1.11 2.79 -1.48
C LYS A 246 2.57 3.12 -1.84
N PRO A 247 2.84 3.43 -3.11
CA PRO A 247 4.16 3.87 -3.55
C PRO A 247 4.45 5.32 -3.15
N SER A 248 5.74 5.67 -3.08
CA SER A 248 6.19 7.05 -3.28
C SER A 248 6.07 7.44 -4.76
N MET A 249 5.87 8.73 -5.02
CA MET A 249 6.00 9.27 -6.38
C MET A 249 7.47 9.27 -6.80
N VAL A 250 7.73 9.17 -8.11
CA VAL A 250 9.09 9.25 -8.65
C VAL A 250 9.49 10.72 -8.78
N THR A 251 10.32 11.20 -7.86
CA THR A 251 10.78 12.59 -7.78
C THR A 251 12.31 12.65 -7.69
N PRO A 252 12.93 13.81 -8.00
CA PRO A 252 14.28 14.08 -7.52
C PRO A 252 14.33 14.05 -5.99
N GLY A 253 15.53 13.82 -5.45
CA GLY A 253 15.74 13.87 -4.01
C GLY A 253 15.52 15.28 -3.43
N ALA A 254 15.21 15.37 -2.14
CA ALA A 254 14.94 16.64 -1.46
C ALA A 254 16.09 17.65 -1.61
N GLU A 255 17.33 17.15 -1.55
CA GLU A 255 18.57 17.92 -1.63
C GLU A 255 19.04 18.13 -3.09
N SER A 256 18.34 17.55 -4.07
CA SER A 256 18.72 17.67 -5.47
C SER A 256 18.60 19.12 -5.93
N PRO A 257 19.60 19.67 -6.65
CA PRO A 257 19.51 21.01 -7.23
C PRO A 257 18.50 21.08 -8.37
N ALA A 258 18.16 19.94 -8.98
CA ALA A 258 17.15 19.83 -10.02
C ALA A 258 15.76 19.70 -9.39
N ARG A 259 14.81 20.49 -9.86
CA ARG A 259 13.39 20.34 -9.53
C ARG A 259 12.66 19.76 -10.73
N ALA A 260 11.71 18.87 -10.46
CA ALA A 260 10.83 18.32 -11.48
C ALA A 260 9.49 19.05 -11.44
N THR A 261 8.95 19.35 -12.63
CA THR A 261 7.58 19.82 -12.77
C THR A 261 6.59 18.70 -12.44
N PRO A 262 5.33 19.03 -12.06
CA PRO A 262 4.31 18.01 -11.83
C PRO A 262 4.10 17.05 -13.00
N GLN A 263 4.22 17.55 -14.23
CA GLN A 263 4.11 16.75 -15.45
C GLN A 263 5.25 15.72 -15.55
N GLN A 264 6.48 16.12 -15.23
CA GLN A 264 7.63 15.20 -15.23
C GLN A 264 7.52 14.14 -14.13
N VAL A 265 7.08 14.53 -12.93
CA VAL A 265 6.83 13.58 -11.83
C VAL A 265 5.75 12.57 -12.24
N ALA A 266 4.64 13.04 -12.82
CA ALA A 266 3.56 12.20 -13.29
C ALA A 266 4.02 11.23 -14.38
N GLU A 267 4.73 11.71 -15.41
CA GLU A 267 5.25 10.87 -16.50
C GLU A 267 6.14 9.75 -15.96
N MET A 268 7.17 10.09 -15.17
CA MET A 268 8.14 9.14 -14.65
C MET A 268 7.48 8.11 -13.72
N THR A 269 6.56 8.57 -12.87
CA THR A 269 5.81 7.68 -11.97
C THR A 269 4.92 6.72 -12.75
N LEU A 270 4.18 7.20 -13.74
CA LEU A 270 3.31 6.36 -14.57
C LEU A 270 4.11 5.36 -15.42
N ILE A 271 5.30 5.73 -15.90
CA ILE A 271 6.23 4.80 -16.58
C ILE A 271 6.63 3.65 -15.64
N GLY A 272 7.08 3.97 -14.43
CA GLY A 272 7.48 2.96 -13.44
C GLY A 272 6.34 2.02 -13.09
N LEU A 273 5.14 2.56 -12.87
CA LEU A 273 3.94 1.77 -12.60
C LEU A 273 3.58 0.84 -13.75
N LYS A 274 3.54 1.34 -15.00
CA LYS A 274 3.23 0.51 -16.18
C LYS A 274 4.20 -0.65 -16.37
N ARG A 275 5.47 -0.46 -16.01
CA ARG A 275 6.50 -1.48 -16.16
C ARG A 275 6.45 -2.56 -15.09
N ARG A 276 5.94 -2.26 -13.89
CA ARG A 276 6.08 -3.14 -12.71
C ARG A 276 4.79 -3.60 -12.06
N VAL A 277 3.68 -2.87 -12.24
CA VAL A 277 2.41 -3.16 -11.56
C VAL A 277 1.47 -3.94 -12.48
N PRO A 278 1.08 -5.17 -12.10
CA PRO A 278 0.06 -5.92 -12.83
C PRO A 278 -1.31 -5.22 -12.80
N PRO A 279 -2.11 -5.28 -13.87
CA PRO A 279 -3.42 -4.63 -13.95
C PRO A 279 -4.49 -5.25 -13.03
N ALA A 280 -4.20 -6.40 -12.40
CA ALA A 280 -5.09 -7.03 -11.43
C ALA A 280 -5.24 -6.19 -10.14
N VAL A 281 -4.27 -5.31 -9.84
CA VAL A 281 -4.31 -4.43 -8.67
C VAL A 281 -5.42 -3.39 -8.84
N PRO A 282 -6.39 -3.30 -7.90
CA PRO A 282 -7.56 -2.44 -8.04
C PRO A 282 -7.26 -0.95 -7.85
N GLY A 283 -6.25 -0.59 -7.05
CA GLY A 283 -5.94 0.81 -6.77
C GLY A 283 -4.54 1.08 -6.23
N ILE A 284 -4.03 2.26 -6.57
CA ILE A 284 -2.73 2.79 -6.15
C ILE A 284 -2.99 4.09 -5.38
N MET A 285 -2.55 4.12 -4.12
CA MET A 285 -2.85 5.15 -3.14
C MET A 285 -1.56 5.86 -2.75
N PHE A 286 -1.17 6.88 -3.52
CA PHE A 286 0.15 7.52 -3.34
C PHE A 286 0.32 8.15 -1.97
N LEU A 287 1.48 7.94 -1.35
CA LEU A 287 1.90 8.71 -0.20
C LEU A 287 2.42 10.08 -0.64
N SER A 288 2.15 11.13 0.13
CA SER A 288 2.72 12.46 -0.10
C SER A 288 4.20 12.54 0.29
N GLY A 289 4.63 11.77 1.30
CA GLY A 289 5.99 11.79 1.82
C GLY A 289 6.33 13.16 2.38
N GLY A 290 7.45 13.74 1.93
CA GLY A 290 7.90 15.09 2.31
C GLY A 290 7.34 16.24 1.47
N GLN A 291 6.45 15.96 0.50
CA GLN A 291 5.86 16.99 -0.35
C GLN A 291 4.89 17.88 0.43
N SER A 292 4.76 19.14 0.01
CA SER A 292 3.68 20.00 0.49
C SER A 292 2.30 19.49 0.02
N GLU A 293 1.23 19.94 0.68
CA GLU A 293 -0.15 19.59 0.31
C GLU A 293 -0.47 19.96 -1.15
N LEU A 294 0.02 21.12 -1.60
CA LEU A 294 -0.18 21.61 -2.96
C LEU A 294 0.62 20.78 -3.98
N GLU A 295 1.89 20.49 -3.72
CA GLU A 295 2.72 19.68 -4.61
C GLU A 295 2.15 18.27 -4.79
N ALA A 296 1.78 17.61 -3.69
CA ALA A 296 1.17 16.28 -3.75
C ALA A 296 -0.12 16.28 -4.57
N THR A 297 -0.93 17.34 -4.45
CA THR A 297 -2.18 17.51 -5.21
C THR A 297 -1.92 17.72 -6.70
N LEU A 298 -1.01 18.62 -7.06
CA LEU A 298 -0.68 18.92 -8.45
C LEU A 298 -0.05 17.70 -9.15
N ASN A 299 0.86 17.00 -8.49
CA ASN A 299 1.47 15.79 -9.03
C ASN A 299 0.43 14.71 -9.29
N LEU A 300 -0.51 14.49 -8.35
CA LEU A 300 -1.59 13.52 -8.52
C LEU A 300 -2.56 13.91 -9.63
N GLN A 301 -2.87 15.20 -9.76
CA GLN A 301 -3.74 15.71 -10.82
C GLN A 301 -3.17 15.38 -12.20
N GLU A 302 -1.86 15.61 -12.40
CA GLU A 302 -1.18 15.29 -13.66
C GLU A 302 -1.13 13.77 -13.94
N MET A 303 -1.18 12.91 -12.92
CA MET A 303 -1.26 11.45 -13.10
C MET A 303 -2.65 10.95 -13.50
N ASN A 304 -3.70 11.76 -13.35
CA ASN A 304 -5.09 11.39 -13.62
C ASN A 304 -5.68 12.23 -14.78
N PRO A 305 -5.17 12.10 -16.02
CA PRO A 305 -5.82 12.71 -17.16
C PRO A 305 -7.19 12.05 -17.41
N PRO A 306 -8.09 12.69 -18.19
CA PRO A 306 -9.46 12.22 -18.42
C PRO A 306 -9.62 10.77 -18.91
N ASN A 307 -8.57 10.16 -19.47
CA ASN A 307 -8.51 8.77 -19.92
C ASN A 307 -7.28 8.04 -19.36
N PRO A 308 -7.30 7.56 -18.11
CA PRO A 308 -6.15 6.91 -17.50
C PRO A 308 -5.91 5.51 -18.11
N THR A 309 -4.63 5.17 -18.34
CA THR A 309 -4.21 3.87 -18.92
C THR A 309 -3.88 2.79 -17.87
N LEU A 310 -3.89 3.15 -16.59
CA LEU A 310 -3.67 2.27 -15.44
C LEU A 310 -4.98 2.20 -14.63
N GLY A 311 -5.11 1.23 -13.72
CA GLY A 311 -6.22 1.19 -12.75
C GLY A 311 -6.33 2.48 -11.93
N GLN A 312 -7.25 2.55 -10.98
CA GLN A 312 -7.48 3.81 -10.27
C GLN A 312 -6.23 4.29 -9.52
N VAL A 313 -5.77 5.49 -9.89
CA VAL A 313 -4.71 6.23 -9.20
C VAL A 313 -5.35 7.25 -8.28
N SER A 314 -5.13 7.13 -6.98
CA SER A 314 -5.68 8.02 -5.97
C SER A 314 -4.62 8.36 -4.91
N PHE A 315 -5.02 9.14 -3.92
CA PHE A 315 -4.15 9.59 -2.85
C PHE A 315 -4.36 8.81 -1.56
N LEU A 316 -3.31 8.83 -0.75
CA LEU A 316 -3.34 8.61 0.66
C LEU A 316 -2.61 9.78 1.34
N LEU A 317 -3.36 10.63 2.02
CA LEU A 317 -2.83 11.85 2.63
C LEU A 317 -2.93 11.78 4.14
N THR A 318 -1.87 12.27 4.79
CA THR A 318 -1.80 12.42 6.24
C THR A 318 -2.19 13.85 6.62
N PRO A 319 -3.22 14.07 7.45
CA PRO A 319 -3.62 15.42 7.83
C PRO A 319 -2.54 16.06 8.73
N VAL A 320 -2.31 17.36 8.55
CA VAL A 320 -1.45 18.17 9.41
C VAL A 320 -2.32 19.10 10.25
N PRO A 321 -2.16 19.17 11.59
CA PRO A 321 -2.88 20.14 12.41
C PRO A 321 -2.62 21.57 11.91
N CYS A 322 -3.69 22.34 11.69
CA CYS A 322 -3.59 23.69 11.18
C CYS A 322 -3.05 24.64 12.27
N ARG A 323 -2.09 25.52 11.90
CA ARG A 323 -1.50 26.51 12.82
C ARG A 323 -2.36 27.75 13.03
N THR A 324 -3.35 27.99 12.18
CA THR A 324 -4.21 29.16 12.28
C THR A 324 -5.48 28.83 13.07
N PRO A 325 -5.86 29.62 14.09
CA PRO A 325 -7.18 29.51 14.68
C PRO A 325 -8.22 29.89 13.61
N CYS A 326 -9.23 29.03 13.44
CA CYS A 326 -10.42 29.33 12.64
C CYS A 326 -11.27 30.43 13.30
#